data_AF-A0AAW2XL46-F1
#
_entry.id   AF-A0AAW2XL46-F1
#
_cell.length_a   1.000
_cell.length_b   1.000
_cell.length_c   1.000
_cell.angle_alpha   90.00
_cell.angle_beta   90.00
_cell.angle_gamma   90.00
#
_symmetry.space_group_name_H-M   'P 1'
#
loop_
_entity.id
_entity.type
_entity.pdbx_description
1 polymer ?
#
loop_
_entity_poly.entity_id
_entity_poly.type
_entity_poly.pdbx_seq_one_letter_code
_entity_poly.pdbx_strand_id
1 'polypeptide(L)'
;MISPSLSSLFPGDRCLLVGSNGAGKTTILKIIGGKHMVEPETVKVLGRSAFHDTALTASGDLSYLGGEWRREVAFAGFEIPIQMDV
;
A
#
# COMPACT_ATOMS: atom_id res chain seq x y z
N MET A 1 14.77 -11.49 24.08
CA MET A 1 15.33 -10.13 23.90
C MET A 1 15.18 -9.78 22.42
N ILE A 2 14.12 -9.07 22.05
CA ILE A 2 13.95 -8.45 20.72
C ILE A 2 13.40 -7.06 21.02
N SER A 3 14.22 -6.04 20.87
CA SER A 3 13.83 -4.65 21.03
C SER A 3 13.37 -4.12 19.68
N PRO A 4 12.10 -3.72 19.48
CA PRO A 4 11.71 -3.05 18.25
C PRO A 4 12.03 -1.56 18.41
N SER A 5 13.27 -1.14 18.12
CA SER A 5 13.62 0.28 18.05
C SER A 5 13.43 0.80 16.62
N LEU A 6 12.19 0.87 16.15
CA LEU A 6 11.84 1.71 14.99
C LEU A 6 11.46 3.09 15.55
N SER A 7 12.45 3.87 15.97
CA SER A 7 12.22 5.18 16.57
C SER A 7 11.92 6.26 15.52
N SER A 8 12.28 6.05 14.26
CA SER A 8 12.04 7.00 13.17
C SER A 8 12.47 6.41 11.83
N LEU A 9 11.70 6.67 10.77
CA LEU A 9 12.18 6.53 9.38
C LEU A 9 12.71 7.88 8.92
N PHE A 10 13.92 7.90 8.38
CA PHE A 10 14.53 9.09 7.79
C PHE A 10 14.23 9.17 6.28
N PRO A 11 14.33 10.37 5.68
CA PRO A 11 14.25 10.51 4.22
C PRO A 11 15.23 9.57 3.51
N GLY A 12 14.71 8.77 2.56
CA GLY A 12 15.50 7.79 1.81
C GLY A 12 15.46 6.36 2.39
N ASP A 13 14.90 6.17 3.59
CA ASP A 13 14.78 4.86 4.20
C ASP A 13 13.85 3.93 3.41
N ARG A 14 14.24 2.65 3.37
CA ARG A 14 13.42 1.56 2.85
C ARG A 14 13.18 0.56 3.97
N CYS A 15 11.93 0.43 4.40
CA CYS A 15 11.52 -0.48 5.47
C CYS A 15 10.73 -1.67 4.90
N LEU A 16 10.92 -2.84 5.49
CA LEU A 16 10.14 -4.04 5.20
C LEU A 16 9.27 -4.41 6.40
N LEU A 17 7.98 -4.57 6.17
CA LEU A 17 7.05 -5.13 7.16
C LEU A 17 6.96 -6.66 7.01
N VAL A 18 7.47 -7.38 8.00
CA VAL A 18 7.49 -8.86 8.02
C VAL A 18 6.52 -9.43 9.05
N GLY A 19 5.99 -10.63 8.79
CA GLY A 19 5.05 -11.32 9.68
C GLY A 19 4.29 -12.43 8.97
N SER A 20 3.56 -13.27 9.71
CA SER A 20 2.79 -14.40 9.16
C SER A 20 1.64 -13.96 8.23
N ASN A 21 1.14 -14.89 7.42
CA ASN A 21 -0.07 -14.67 6.64
C ASN A 21 -1.26 -14.42 7.58
N GLY A 22 -2.09 -13.43 7.27
CA GLY A 22 -3.19 -13.01 8.16
C GLY A 22 -2.80 -12.05 9.29
N ALA A 23 -1.52 -11.74 9.51
CA ALA A 23 -1.07 -10.81 10.56
C ALA A 23 -1.47 -9.33 10.33
N GLY A 24 -2.27 -9.02 9.31
CA GLY A 24 -2.74 -7.65 9.04
C GLY A 24 -1.74 -6.74 8.30
N LYS A 25 -0.64 -7.26 7.76
CA LYS A 25 0.37 -6.46 7.03
C LYS A 25 -0.24 -5.62 5.89
N THR A 26 -1.06 -6.24 5.05
CA THR A 26 -1.74 -5.53 3.96
C THR A 26 -2.70 -4.48 4.49
N THR A 27 -3.37 -4.78 5.61
CA THR A 27 -4.28 -3.83 6.27
C THR A 27 -3.53 -2.62 6.78
N ILE A 28 -2.39 -2.80 7.47
CA ILE A 28 -1.61 -1.66 7.98
C ILE A 28 -1.02 -0.82 6.84
N LEU A 29 -0.56 -1.45 5.76
CA LEU A 29 -0.07 -0.74 4.58
C LEU A 29 -1.18 0.08 3.90
N LYS A 30 -2.40 -0.47 3.82
CA LYS A 30 -3.57 0.27 3.31
C LYS A 30 -3.94 1.45 4.21
N ILE A 31 -3.87 1.30 5.54
CA ILE A 31 -4.14 2.40 6.48
C ILE A 31 -3.10 3.52 6.31
N ILE A 32 -1.81 3.18 6.35
CA ILE A 32 -0.71 4.16 6.17
C ILE A 32 -0.80 4.82 4.80
N GLY A 33 -1.15 4.06 3.76
CA GLY A 33 -1.34 4.57 2.40
C GLY A 33 -2.65 5.32 2.14
N GLY A 34 -3.46 5.61 3.17
CA GLY A 34 -4.71 6.34 3.03
C GLY A 34 -5.81 5.61 2.24
N LYS A 35 -5.75 4.28 2.14
CA LYS A 35 -6.70 3.42 1.42
C LYS A 35 -7.72 2.71 2.33
N HIS A 36 -7.62 2.90 3.63
CA HIS A 36 -8.56 2.35 4.61
C HIS A 36 -8.89 3.41 5.66
N MET A 37 -10.18 3.64 5.89
CA MET A 37 -10.65 4.66 6.82
C MET A 37 -10.44 4.21 8.27
N VAL A 38 -9.88 5.10 9.08
CA VAL A 38 -9.72 4.97 10.53
C VAL A 38 -10.13 6.29 11.19
N GLU A 39 -10.20 6.33 12.51
CA GLU A 39 -10.42 7.60 13.22
C GLU A 39 -9.34 8.64 12.85
N PRO A 40 -9.69 9.93 12.69
CA PRO A 40 -8.83 10.94 12.07
C PRO A 40 -7.42 11.08 12.66
N GLU A 41 -7.31 10.89 13.97
CA GLU A 41 -6.08 11.12 14.73
C GLU A 41 -5.26 9.83 14.98
N THR A 42 -5.74 8.68 14.51
CA THR A 42 -5.12 7.38 14.82
C THR A 42 -3.83 7.14 14.04
N VAL A 43 -3.78 7.58 12.78
CA VAL A 43 -2.60 7.41 11.92
C VAL A 43 -2.33 8.70 11.16
N LYS A 44 -1.10 9.21 11.31
CA LYS A 44 -0.62 10.39 10.60
C LYS A 44 0.59 10.06 9.75
N VAL A 45 0.63 10.60 8.54
CA VAL A 45 1.75 10.52 7.61
C VAL A 45 2.17 11.95 7.29
N LEU A 46 3.46 12.25 7.45
CA LEU A 46 4.00 13.61 7.30
C LEU A 46 3.24 14.65 8.17
N GLY A 47 2.76 14.24 9.34
CA GLY A 47 2.00 15.09 10.27
C GLY A 47 0.51 15.28 9.93
N ARG A 48 0.01 14.68 8.84
CA ARG A 48 -1.37 14.82 8.36
C ARG A 48 -2.14 13.51 8.48
N SER A 49 -3.47 13.57 8.61
CA SER A 49 -4.31 12.37 8.73
C SER A 49 -4.19 11.51 7.46
N ALA A 50 -3.85 10.22 7.61
CA ALA A 50 -3.55 9.37 6.46
C ALA A 50 -4.73 9.20 5.48
N PHE A 51 -5.97 9.17 6.00
CA PHE A 51 -7.18 8.99 5.19
C PHE A 51 -7.95 10.30 4.95
N HIS A 52 -8.07 11.15 5.98
CA HIS A 52 -8.97 12.32 5.92
C HIS A 52 -8.34 13.54 5.24
N ASP A 53 -7.00 13.60 5.15
CA ASP A 53 -6.31 14.64 4.38
C ASP A 53 -6.14 14.20 2.91
N THR A 54 -7.10 14.58 2.07
CA THR A 54 -7.09 14.22 0.64
C THR A 54 -5.96 14.90 -0.14
N ALA A 55 -5.43 16.03 0.35
CA ALA A 55 -4.31 16.72 -0.29
C ALA A 55 -3.00 15.92 -0.19
N LEU A 56 -2.86 15.05 0.82
CA LEU A 56 -1.69 14.18 1.00
C LEU A 56 -1.51 13.20 -0.19
N THR A 57 -2.61 12.66 -0.72
CA THR A 57 -2.54 11.80 -1.91
C THR A 57 -2.52 12.62 -3.21
N ALA A 58 -3.28 13.71 -3.28
CA ALA A 58 -3.41 14.51 -4.51
C ALA A 58 -2.14 15.30 -4.87
N SER A 59 -1.33 15.67 -3.87
CA SER A 59 -0.03 16.35 -4.06
C SER A 59 1.09 15.43 -4.56
N GLY A 60 0.95 14.12 -4.37
CA GLY A 60 2.02 13.15 -4.60
C GLY A 60 2.93 12.92 -3.39
N ASP A 61 2.70 13.61 -2.26
CA ASP A 61 3.46 13.44 -1.01
C ASP A 61 3.34 12.01 -0.44
N LEU A 62 2.21 11.33 -0.69
CA LEU A 62 1.96 9.93 -0.35
C LEU A 62 1.44 9.16 -1.56
N SER A 63 2.16 8.09 -1.91
CA SER A 63 1.75 7.14 -2.95
C SER A 63 1.62 5.73 -2.38
N TYR A 64 0.44 5.13 -2.51
CA TYR A 64 0.22 3.73 -2.20
C TYR A 64 0.36 2.88 -3.47
N LEU A 65 1.48 2.16 -3.56
CA LEU A 65 1.75 1.23 -4.66
C LEU A 65 1.19 -0.16 -4.31
N GLY A 66 -0.13 -0.28 -4.36
CA GLY A 66 -0.79 -1.56 -4.15
C GLY A 66 -2.04 -1.69 -5.00
N GLY A 67 -2.27 -2.90 -5.49
CA GLY A 67 -3.39 -3.25 -6.35
C GLY A 67 -3.26 -4.71 -6.76
N GLU A 68 -4.35 -5.31 -7.21
CA GLU A 68 -4.23 -6.54 -7.97
C GLU A 68 -3.41 -6.23 -9.21
N TRP A 69 -2.33 -6.99 -9.44
CA TRP A 69 -1.81 -7.17 -10.78
C TRP A 69 -2.94 -7.81 -11.58
N ARG A 70 -3.87 -6.99 -12.09
CA ARG A 70 -4.95 -7.47 -12.91
C ARG A 70 -4.30 -7.81 -14.24
N ARG A 71 -3.97 -9.09 -14.42
CA ARG A 71 -3.86 -9.66 -15.76
C ARG A 71 -5.27 -9.62 -16.32
N GLU A 72 -5.71 -8.46 -16.80
CA GLU A 72 -6.80 -8.42 -17.77
C GLU A 72 -6.24 -9.11 -19.01
N VAL A 73 -6.32 -10.44 -19.04
CA VAL A 73 -6.30 -11.17 -20.29
C VAL A 73 -7.55 -10.68 -20.99
N ALA A 74 -7.38 -9.85 -22.02
CA ALA A 74 -8.47 -9.50 -22.90
C ALA A 74 -9.06 -10.82 -23.41
N PHE A 75 -10.24 -11.19 -22.90
CA PHE A 75 -10.96 -12.37 -23.37
C PHE A 75 -11.45 -12.05 -24.78
N ALA A 76 -10.65 -12.43 -25.76
CA ALA A 76 -10.98 -12.28 -27.17
C ALA A 76 -11.79 -13.50 -27.64
N GLY A 77 -12.94 -13.79 -27.00
CA GLY A 77 -13.85 -14.85 -27.43
C GLY A 77 -13.32 -16.29 -27.36
N PHE A 78 -14.19 -17.25 -27.71
CA PHE A 78 -13.83 -18.66 -27.87
C PHE A 78 -13.00 -18.84 -29.16
N GLU A 79 -11.98 -19.71 -29.09
CA GLU A 79 -11.14 -20.16 -30.23
C GLU A 79 -10.09 -19.19 -30.78
N ILE A 80 -9.74 -18.10 -30.10
CA ILE A 80 -8.53 -17.33 -30.48
C ILE A 80 -7.32 -17.93 -29.75
N PRO A 81 -6.36 -18.56 -30.47
CA PRO A 81 -5.14 -19.05 -29.83
C PRO A 81 -4.36 -17.86 -29.27
N ILE A 82 -4.12 -17.88 -27.96
CA ILE A 82 -3.28 -16.89 -27.28
C ILE A 82 -1.85 -17.20 -27.68
N GLN A 83 -1.32 -16.44 -28.63
CA GLN A 83 0.11 -16.38 -28.87
C GLN A 83 0.64 -15.09 -28.24
N MET A 84 1.13 -15.22 -27.02
CA MET A 84 1.99 -14.21 -26.40
C MET A 84 3.34 -14.88 -26.15
N ASP A 85 4.37 -14.41 -26.85
CA ASP A 85 5.75 -14.66 -26.46
C ASP A 85 6.03 -13.89 -25.16
N VAL A 86 6.40 -14.63 -24.12
CA VAL A 86 7.26 -14.15 -23.03
C VAL A 86 8.33 -15.22 -22.81
#